data_AF-A0A9E3SZK6-F1
#
_entry.id   AF-A0A9E3SZK6-F1
#
_cell.length_a   1.000
_cell.length_b   1.000
_cell.length_c   1.000
_cell.angle_alpha   90.00
_cell.angle_beta   90.00
_cell.angle_gamma   90.00
#
_symmetry.space_group_name_H-M   'P 1'
#
loop_
_entity.id
_entity.type
_entity.pdbx_description
1 polymer ?
#
loop_
_entity_poly.entity_id
_entity_poly.type
_entity_poly.pdbx_seq_one_letter_code
_entity_poly.pdbx_strand_id
1 'polypeptide(L)' 'FVLGHEHVYIIENNFDGQMAQLSNMEIQQDTTHVKSLRSGDGLPMTPRFVHESILREERK' A
#
# COMPACT_ATOMS: atom_id res chain seq x y z
N PHE A 1 -9.96 -11.88 0.18
CA PHE A 1 -8.94 -11.47 1.18
C PHE A 1 -9.00 -9.96 1.42
N VAL A 2 -8.69 -9.12 0.41
CA VAL A 2 -8.66 -7.64 0.52
C VAL A 2 -9.92 -7.03 1.15
N LEU A 3 -11.11 -7.44 0.70
CA LEU A 3 -12.39 -6.92 1.21
C LEU A 3 -12.74 -7.36 2.65
N GLY A 4 -12.02 -8.34 3.21
CA GLY A 4 -12.29 -8.88 4.53
C GLY A 4 -11.45 -8.27 5.65
N HIS A 5 -10.64 -7.25 5.36
CA HIS A 5 -9.76 -6.61 6.32
C HIS A 5 -10.09 -5.12 6.41
N GLU A 6 -10.05 -4.58 7.63
CA GLU A 6 -10.33 -3.15 7.87
C GLU A 6 -9.23 -2.24 7.29
N HIS A 7 -7.97 -2.69 7.34
CA HIS A 7 -6.83 -1.97 6.79
C HIS A 7 -6.04 -2.89 5.86
N VAL A 8 -5.73 -2.42 4.65
CA VAL A 8 -4.90 -3.14 3.69
C VAL A 8 -3.83 -2.21 3.14
N TYR A 9 -2.56 -2.57 3.36
CA TYR A 9 -1.41 -1.81 2.88
C TYR A 9 -0.72 -2.56 1.74
N ILE A 10 -0.71 -1.95 0.55
CA ILE A 10 0.08 -2.44 -0.59
C ILE A 10 1.44 -1.77 -0.51
N ILE A 11 2.45 -2.57 -0.16
CA ILE A 11 3.83 -2.13 -0.03
C ILE A 11 4.57 -2.48 -1.31
N GLU A 12 5.15 -1.49 -1.96
CA GLU A 12 5.78 -1.69 -3.27
C GLU A 12 7.01 -0.79 -3.45
N ASN A 13 8.04 -1.32 -4.12
CA ASN A 13 9.21 -0.55 -4.52
C ASN A 13 9.01 -0.01 -5.95
N ASN A 14 7.98 0.82 -6.10
CA ASN A 14 7.56 1.42 -7.36
C ASN A 14 7.11 2.87 -7.10
N PHE A 15 7.47 3.79 -7.99
CA PHE A 15 7.18 5.22 -7.81
C PHE A 15 5.69 5.58 -8.02
N ASP A 16 5.00 4.89 -8.92
CA ASP A 16 3.62 5.22 -9.34
C ASP A 16 2.54 4.49 -8.54
N GLY A 17 2.92 3.46 -7.78
CA GLY A 17 1.99 2.66 -7.00
C GLY A 17 1.16 1.69 -7.86
N GLN A 18 1.78 1.11 -8.89
CA GLN A 18 1.07 0.35 -9.93
C GLN A 18 0.30 -0.85 -9.39
N MET A 19 0.76 -1.51 -8.33
CA MET A 19 0.02 -2.64 -7.75
C MET A 19 -1.28 -2.20 -7.10
N ALA A 20 -1.30 -1.04 -6.45
CA ALA A 20 -2.53 -0.48 -5.89
C ALA A 20 -3.50 -0.05 -6.99
N GLN A 21 -2.99 0.51 -8.10
CA GLN A 21 -3.81 0.84 -9.26
C GLN A 21 -4.48 -0.40 -9.86
N LEU A 22 -3.70 -1.47 -10.09
CA LEU A 22 -4.23 -2.74 -10.56
C LEU A 22 -5.29 -3.30 -9.60
N SER A 23 -5.01 -3.31 -8.29
CA SER A 23 -5.98 -3.79 -7.30
C SER A 23 -7.29 -3.01 -7.34
N ASN A 24 -7.25 -1.69 -7.56
CA ASN A 24 -8.45 -0.86 -7.64
C ASN A 24 -9.21 -1.03 -8.96
N MET A 25 -8.54 -1.40 -10.05
CA MET A 25 -9.21 -1.66 -11.33
C MET A 25 -9.90 -3.03 -11.33
N GLU A 26 -9.29 -4.04 -10.71
CA GLU A 26 -9.80 -5.42 -10.73
C GLU A 26 -10.88 -5.69 -9.67
N ILE A 27 -10.85 -4.95 -8.54
CA ILE A 27 -11.86 -5.08 -7.48
C ILE A 27 -12.95 -4.05 -7.72
N GLN A 28 -14.13 -4.52 -8.13
CA GLN A 28 -15.28 -3.64 -8.41
C GLN A 28 -15.92 -3.03 -7.17
N GLN A 29 -15.67 -3.60 -5.98
CA GLN A 29 -16.17 -3.11 -4.71
C GLN A 29 -15.33 -1.94 -4.18
N ASP A 30 -15.81 -1.30 -3.10
CA ASP A 30 -15.05 -0.25 -2.44
C ASP A 30 -13.68 -0.75 -1.94
N THR A 31 -12.64 -0.02 -2.32
CA THR A 31 -11.25 -0.25 -1.92
C THR A 31 -10.65 0.96 -1.22
N THR A 32 -11.47 1.87 -0.67
CA THR A 32 -10.98 3.05 0.07
C THR A 32 -10.07 2.71 1.26
N HIS A 33 -10.24 1.52 1.85
CA HIS A 33 -9.39 0.98 2.92
C HIS A 33 -8.05 0.40 2.43
N VAL A 34 -7.86 0.28 1.11
CA VAL A 34 -6.60 -0.13 0.49
C VAL A 34 -5.70 1.09 0.28
N LYS A 35 -4.52 1.10 0.90
CA LYS A 35 -3.55 2.20 0.82
C LYS A 35 -2.23 1.74 0.19
N SER A 36 -1.71 2.50 -0.76
CA SER A 36 -0.37 2.29 -1.33
C SER A 36 0.70 2.93 -0.45
N LEU A 37 1.67 2.14 -0.01
CA LEU A 37 2.88 2.54 0.70
C LEU A 37 4.08 2.33 -0.21
N ARG A 38 4.25 3.27 -1.14
CA ARG A 38 5.24 3.20 -2.21
C ARG A 38 6.61 3.77 -1.81
N SER A 39 7.66 3.02 -2.12
CA SER A 39 9.05 3.49 -2.13
C SER A 39 9.53 3.62 -3.57
N GLY A 40 10.12 4.75 -3.92
CA GLY A 40 10.56 5.05 -5.28
C GLY A 40 11.93 5.72 -5.35
N ASP A 41 12.77 5.50 -4.33
CA ASP A 41 14.11 6.09 -4.23
C ASP A 41 15.17 5.36 -5.08
N GLY A 42 14.79 4.29 -5.78
CA GLY A 42 15.67 3.47 -6.59
C GLY A 42 16.55 2.51 -5.78
N LEU A 43 16.43 2.50 -4.45
CA LEU A 43 17.15 1.58 -3.57
C LEU A 43 16.26 0.38 -3.19
N PRO A 44 16.84 -0.72 -2.70
CA PRO A 44 16.06 -1.78 -2.09
C PRO A 44 15.27 -1.26 -0.88
N MET A 45 14.00 -1.65 -0.80
CA MET A 45 13.15 -1.29 0.32
C MET A 45 13.72 -1.81 1.65
N THR A 46 13.76 -0.94 2.65
CA THR A 46 14.27 -1.29 3.98
C THR A 46 13.15 -1.71 4.94
N PRO A 47 13.44 -2.57 5.94
CA PRO A 47 12.47 -2.89 7.00
C PRO A 47 11.98 -1.65 7.76
N ARG A 48 12.85 -0.65 7.94
CA ARG A 48 12.51 0.62 8.59
C ARG A 48 11.47 1.39 7.79
N PHE A 49 11.61 1.45 6.47
CA PHE A 49 10.60 2.09 5.61
C PHE A 49 9.22 1.45 5.82
N VAL A 50 9.16 0.12 5.79
CA VAL A 50 7.91 -0.63 5.99
C VAL A 50 7.27 -0.30 7.33
N HIS A 51 8.04 -0.45 8.41
CA HIS A 51 7.57 -0.20 9.77
C HIS A 51 7.02 1.21 9.96
N GLU A 52 7.79 2.23 9.57
CA GLU A 52 7.42 3.63 9.77
C GLU A 52 6.24 4.05 8.89
N SER A 53 6.13 3.48 7.68
CA SER A 53 5.04 3.81 6.76
C SER A 53 3.71 3.26 7.27
N ILE A 54 3.69 2.02 7.77
CA ILE A 54 2.48 1.42 8.38
C ILE A 54 2.09 2.23 9.63
N LEU A 55 3.02 2.44 10.57
CA LEU A 55 2.73 3.19 11.79
C LEU A 55 2.26 4.62 11.53
N ARG A 56 2.68 5.24 10.43
CA ARG A 56 2.21 6.57 10.05
C ARG A 56 0.75 6.53 9.60
N GLU A 57 0.32 5.52 8.85
CA GLU A 57 -1.08 5.41 8.43
C GLU A 57 -2.01 5.03 9.58
N GLU A 58 -1.57 4.16 10.49
CA GLU A 58 -2.35 3.75 11.67
C GLU A 58 -2.59 4.88 12.70
N ARG A 59 -1.83 5.98 12.60
CA ARG A 59 -1.94 7.14 13.51
C ARG A 59 -2.73 8.32 12.95
N LYS A 60 -3.23 8.22 11.71
CA LYS A 60 -4.05 9.27 11.09
C LYS A 60 -5.50 9.14 11.50
#